data_AF-A0A0S4V6U4-F1
#
_entry.id   AF-A0A0S4V6U4-F1
#
_cell.length_a   1.000
_cell.length_b   1.000
_cell.length_c   1.000
_cell.angle_alpha   90.00
_cell.angle_beta   90.00
_cell.angle_gamma   90.00
#
_symmetry.space_group_name_H-M   'P 1'
#
loop_
_entity.id
_entity.type
_entity.pdbx_description
1 polymer ?
#
loop_
_entity_poly.entity_id
_entity_poly.type
_entity_poly.pdbx_seq_one_letter_code
_entity_poly.pdbx_strand_id
1 'polypeptide(L)'
;MTSPLLQRLRHHVRWIALVLPALAALTAYAVGWFDRTPESFRKPNMTVLSPRLQPLFEKTKTVCFGRFLIDVPATATVVYGPVNASTRIERLPDEGDKLGEYVAKRETELKSEIRYPRTKGLNRYEKTLNGVVPGQKIIVGFKDFDGSFFKVESYIRLGHDLYIQETEAPVEPYNLRGQEKKKNEISSLEDAIEDLNAAARNLRARTDDEIPTAPGVCLDGAFLDDSSGWLTHETIPFGIRLKEFPDVHFSIQTIRNQGDLIESSALEPRIKQAEADANRMGMGHWYRQIKVFRRGDRQIEGWTGYEALVHLPEQEDVSAHHDFKFMGLGHPTDPVKPKLDVQMQTGVADNTIGNSRASITDEEAVALWDKLTSTIRVRPVGGPGTGKAASNDPLPPHAPSVPLGELAVTGRQCPQTGWWQCPDVGAIDGGHRFIREGQVMPKVDIVGKPSLWQRLKGERPMWQTATVWTLLSYEPMPDTADASALPSSAPSKADGEQA
;
A
#
# COMPACT_ATOMS: atom_id res chain seq x y z
N MET A 1 -12.59 40.11 67.98
CA MET A 1 -11.23 39.70 67.57
C MET A 1 -11.34 38.49 66.65
N THR A 2 -11.27 38.70 65.33
CA THR A 2 -11.22 37.61 64.36
C THR A 2 -9.82 37.04 64.31
N SER A 3 -9.70 35.72 64.41
CA SER A 3 -8.42 34.99 64.44
C SER A 3 -7.53 35.32 63.22
N PRO A 4 -6.22 35.57 63.41
CA PRO A 4 -5.28 35.92 62.33
C PRO A 4 -5.13 34.83 61.26
N LEU A 5 -5.57 33.60 61.54
CA LEU A 5 -5.61 32.48 60.59
C LEU A 5 -6.69 32.66 59.51
N LEU A 6 -7.85 33.22 59.85
CA LEU A 6 -8.97 33.39 58.92
C LEU A 6 -8.76 34.54 57.92
N GLN A 7 -7.93 35.54 58.27
CA GLN A 7 -7.54 36.61 57.34
C GLN A 7 -6.51 36.15 56.31
N ARG A 8 -5.55 35.30 56.69
CA ARG A 8 -4.56 34.72 55.74
C ARG A 8 -5.23 33.79 54.72
N LEU A 9 -6.17 32.95 55.15
CA LEU A 9 -6.92 32.06 54.25
C LEU A 9 -7.75 32.82 53.21
N ARG A 10 -8.40 33.94 53.58
CA ARG A 10 -9.14 34.78 52.62
C ARG A 10 -8.23 35.47 51.60
N HIS A 11 -7.01 35.82 51.97
CA HIS A 11 -6.03 36.40 51.04
C HIS A 11 -5.50 35.37 50.03
N HIS A 12 -5.23 34.15 50.47
CA HIS A 12 -4.77 33.08 49.57
C HIS A 12 -5.88 32.59 48.61
N VAL A 13 -7.13 32.50 49.07
CA VAL A 13 -8.26 32.12 48.19
C VAL A 13 -8.55 33.20 47.13
N ARG A 14 -8.41 34.49 47.46
CA ARG A 14 -8.55 35.59 46.48
C ARG A 14 -7.44 35.61 45.44
N TRP A 15 -6.20 35.28 45.81
CA TRP A 15 -5.09 35.19 44.87
C TRP A 15 -5.19 33.95 43.97
N ILE A 16 -5.59 32.80 44.52
CA ILE A 16 -5.81 31.57 43.74
C ILE A 16 -6.96 31.76 42.72
N ALA A 17 -8.04 32.46 43.10
CA ALA A 17 -9.16 32.76 42.21
C ALA A 17 -8.84 33.74 41.07
N LEU A 18 -7.77 34.55 41.19
CA LEU A 18 -7.32 35.47 40.13
C LEU A 18 -6.19 34.88 39.28
N VAL A 19 -5.33 34.03 39.86
CA VAL A 19 -4.20 33.42 39.15
C VAL A 19 -4.62 32.23 38.28
N LEU A 20 -5.57 31.40 38.72
CA LEU A 20 -6.06 30.26 37.94
C LEU A 20 -6.71 30.65 36.59
N PRO A 21 -7.63 31.64 36.50
CA PRO A 21 -8.18 32.04 35.21
C PRO A 21 -7.15 32.75 34.33
N ALA A 22 -6.18 33.48 34.90
CA ALA A 22 -5.09 34.10 34.13
C ALA A 22 -4.12 33.04 33.56
N LEU A 23 -3.81 31.99 34.33
CA LEU A 23 -2.99 30.87 33.88
C LEU A 23 -3.73 30.02 32.84
N ALA A 24 -5.04 29.80 33.02
CA ALA A 24 -5.89 29.10 32.05
C ALA A 24 -6.08 29.91 30.75
N ALA A 25 -6.17 31.24 30.84
CA ALA A 25 -6.19 32.12 29.67
C ALA A 25 -4.84 32.12 28.95
N LEU A 26 -3.70 32.10 29.67
CA LEU A 26 -2.37 31.99 29.08
C LEU A 26 -2.10 30.62 28.44
N THR A 27 -2.60 29.52 29.02
CA THR A 27 -2.50 28.19 28.40
C THR A 27 -3.45 28.05 27.21
N ALA A 28 -4.68 28.59 27.28
CA ALA A 28 -5.58 28.63 26.12
C ALA A 28 -5.03 29.52 25.00
N TYR A 29 -4.37 30.63 25.33
CA TYR A 29 -3.71 31.51 24.35
C TYR A 29 -2.47 30.84 23.75
N ALA A 30 -1.69 30.09 24.55
CA ALA A 30 -0.57 29.30 24.03
C ALA A 30 -1.05 28.15 23.13
N VAL A 31 -2.05 27.38 23.53
CA VAL A 31 -2.60 26.26 22.73
C VAL A 31 -3.29 26.77 21.45
N GLY A 32 -3.97 27.93 21.50
CA GLY A 32 -4.59 28.55 20.33
C GLY A 32 -3.60 29.21 19.35
N TRP A 33 -2.41 29.61 19.80
CA TRP A 33 -1.39 30.22 18.95
C TRP A 33 -0.50 29.18 18.25
N PHE A 34 -0.31 28.00 18.85
CA PHE A 34 0.53 26.96 18.27
C PHE A 34 -0.13 26.16 17.13
N ASP A 35 -1.46 26.18 17.01
CA ASP A 35 -2.14 25.46 15.93
C ASP A 35 -3.00 26.41 15.08
N ARG A 36 -2.33 27.16 14.19
CA ARG A 36 -2.95 28.06 13.20
C ARG A 36 -3.66 27.33 12.05
N THR A 37 -3.87 26.02 12.16
CA THR A 37 -4.51 25.22 11.11
C THR A 37 -6.03 25.34 11.22
N PRO A 38 -6.74 25.73 10.15
CA PRO A 38 -8.20 25.70 10.10
C PRO A 38 -8.77 24.33 10.47
N GLU A 39 -9.88 24.29 11.23
CA GLU A 39 -10.57 23.03 11.58
C GLU A 39 -10.97 22.21 10.36
N SER A 40 -11.29 22.87 9.24
CA SER A 40 -11.63 22.22 7.97
C SER A 40 -10.54 21.31 7.44
N PHE A 41 -9.27 21.58 7.78
CA PHE A 41 -8.16 20.73 7.39
C PHE A 41 -7.99 19.53 8.30
N ARG A 42 -8.41 19.59 9.57
CA ARG A 42 -8.11 18.55 10.55
C ARG A 42 -8.92 17.26 10.38
N LYS A 43 -9.98 17.26 9.56
CA LYS A 43 -10.84 16.09 9.33
C LYS A 43 -10.72 15.63 7.88
N PRO A 44 -10.76 14.31 7.60
CA PRO A 44 -10.68 13.75 6.25
C PRO A 44 -11.96 13.94 5.42
N ASN A 45 -12.75 14.98 5.72
CA ASN A 45 -13.91 15.31 4.91
C ASN A 45 -13.44 15.88 3.57
N MET A 46 -14.13 15.53 2.49
CA MET A 46 -13.87 16.09 1.16
C MET A 46 -13.91 17.62 1.21
N THR A 47 -12.74 18.25 1.09
CA THR A 47 -12.64 19.70 1.10
C THR A 47 -13.34 20.27 -0.16
N VAL A 48 -14.13 21.33 0.02
CA VAL A 48 -14.84 21.97 -1.09
C VAL A 48 -13.84 22.59 -2.06
N LEU A 49 -14.01 22.35 -3.36
CA LEU A 49 -13.15 22.93 -4.39
C LEU A 49 -13.33 24.46 -4.43
N SER A 50 -12.20 25.18 -4.42
CA SER A 50 -12.18 26.64 -4.62
C SER A 50 -12.70 27.00 -6.02
N PRO A 51 -13.18 28.24 -6.24
CA PRO A 51 -13.57 28.70 -7.58
C PRO A 51 -12.47 28.57 -8.64
N ARG A 52 -11.19 28.60 -8.26
CA ARG A 52 -10.06 28.39 -9.17
C ARG A 52 -9.86 26.92 -9.53
N LEU A 53 -10.20 25.99 -8.63
CA LEU A 53 -10.07 24.55 -8.87
C LEU A 53 -11.27 23.93 -9.56
N GLN A 54 -12.47 24.51 -9.41
CA GLN A 54 -13.70 23.98 -9.99
C GLN A 54 -13.59 23.72 -11.51
N PRO A 55 -13.07 24.65 -12.34
CA PRO A 55 -12.97 24.44 -13.79
C PRO A 55 -12.13 23.22 -14.19
N LEU A 56 -11.12 22.83 -13.40
CA LEU A 56 -10.29 21.66 -13.71
C LEU A 56 -11.09 20.36 -13.68
N PHE A 57 -12.15 20.30 -12.88
CA PHE A 57 -12.93 19.08 -12.67
C PHE A 57 -14.33 19.13 -13.31
N GLU A 58 -14.63 20.16 -14.11
CA GLU A 58 -15.85 20.21 -14.93
C GLU A 58 -15.85 19.12 -16.02
N LYS A 59 -14.66 18.84 -16.58
CA LYS A 59 -14.44 17.75 -17.52
C LYS A 59 -13.29 16.89 -17.02
N THR A 60 -13.58 15.62 -16.78
CA THR A 60 -12.58 14.64 -16.33
C THR A 60 -12.43 13.51 -17.34
N LYS A 61 -11.31 12.80 -17.24
CA LYS A 61 -11.09 11.52 -17.91
C LYS A 61 -10.64 10.50 -16.87
N THR A 62 -11.06 9.25 -17.05
CA THR A 62 -10.59 8.12 -16.26
C THR A 62 -9.33 7.56 -16.89
N VAL A 63 -8.29 7.34 -16.08
CA VAL A 63 -7.00 6.84 -16.53
C VAL A 63 -6.70 5.51 -15.85
N CYS A 64 -6.25 4.52 -16.63
CA CYS A 64 -5.81 3.24 -16.11
C CYS A 64 -4.31 3.24 -15.80
N PHE A 65 -3.93 2.82 -14.60
CA PHE A 65 -2.53 2.64 -14.20
C PHE A 65 -2.39 1.38 -13.34
N GLY A 66 -1.49 0.48 -13.72
CA GLY A 66 -1.37 -0.80 -13.04
C GLY A 66 -2.70 -1.57 -13.03
N ARG A 67 -3.22 -1.87 -11.84
CA ARG A 67 -4.52 -2.53 -11.64
C ARG A 67 -5.62 -1.56 -11.21
N PHE A 68 -5.40 -0.25 -11.34
CA PHE A 68 -6.20 0.80 -10.74
C PHE A 68 -6.66 1.84 -11.76
N LEU A 69 -7.63 2.63 -11.34
CA LEU A 69 -8.17 3.77 -12.06
C LEU A 69 -8.07 5.03 -11.19
N ILE A 70 -7.94 6.18 -11.85
CA ILE A 70 -8.03 7.51 -11.23
C ILE A 70 -8.76 8.45 -12.19
N ASP A 71 -9.55 9.38 -11.65
CA ASP A 71 -10.16 10.42 -12.47
C ASP A 71 -9.35 11.71 -12.35
N VAL A 72 -8.98 12.24 -13.51
CA VAL A 72 -8.12 13.43 -13.60
C VAL A 72 -8.79 14.48 -14.49
N PRO A 73 -8.43 15.77 -14.36
CA PRO A 73 -8.82 16.79 -15.33
C PRO A 73 -8.56 16.33 -16.77
N ALA A 74 -9.49 16.60 -17.69
CA ALA A 74 -9.34 16.19 -19.08
C ALA A 74 -8.06 16.78 -19.72
N THR A 75 -7.66 17.98 -19.29
CA THR A 75 -6.46 18.70 -19.71
C THR A 75 -5.17 18.22 -19.05
N ALA A 76 -5.24 17.35 -18.04
CA ALA A 76 -4.07 16.85 -17.35
C ALA A 76 -3.21 15.95 -18.25
N THR A 77 -1.90 16.12 -18.14
CA THR A 77 -0.92 15.23 -18.76
C THR A 77 -0.68 14.06 -17.82
N VAL A 78 -0.80 12.85 -18.35
CA VAL A 78 -0.51 11.61 -17.64
C VAL A 78 0.94 11.23 -17.94
N VAL A 79 1.69 10.89 -16.89
CA VAL A 79 3.08 10.49 -16.99
C VAL A 79 3.18 9.05 -16.50
N TYR A 80 3.37 8.12 -17.42
CA TYR A 80 3.72 6.74 -17.08
C TYR A 80 5.23 6.65 -16.91
N GLY A 81 5.67 6.16 -15.75
CA GLY A 81 7.08 5.82 -15.58
C GLY A 81 7.36 4.40 -16.11
N PRO A 82 8.63 4.03 -16.27
CA PRO A 82 9.02 2.65 -16.54
C PRO A 82 8.47 1.72 -15.47
N VAL A 83 7.74 0.70 -15.90
CA VAL A 83 7.07 -0.25 -15.02
C VAL A 83 8.00 -1.43 -14.75
N ASN A 84 8.10 -1.89 -13.51
CA ASN A 84 8.70 -3.20 -13.22
C ASN A 84 7.59 -4.22 -13.03
N ALA A 85 7.28 -5.00 -14.06
CA ALA A 85 6.29 -6.08 -14.01
C ALA A 85 6.97 -7.38 -14.48
N SER A 86 7.56 -8.09 -13.53
CA SER A 86 8.60 -9.15 -13.73
C SER A 86 9.90 -8.66 -14.38
N THR A 87 9.81 -7.81 -15.41
CA THR A 87 10.95 -7.10 -16.03
C THR A 87 10.68 -5.60 -16.03
N ARG A 88 11.72 -4.77 -16.17
CA ARG A 88 11.54 -3.33 -16.40
C ARG A 88 11.04 -3.13 -17.82
N ILE A 89 9.95 -2.40 -18.02
CA ILE A 89 9.33 -2.15 -19.33
C ILE A 89 9.17 -0.64 -19.53
N GLU A 90 9.69 -0.15 -20.65
CA GLU A 90 9.64 1.26 -21.05
C GLU A 90 9.15 1.39 -22.49
N ARG A 91 8.32 2.40 -22.76
CA ARG A 91 7.79 2.70 -24.09
C ARG A 91 8.56 3.88 -24.70
N LEU A 92 8.89 3.74 -25.98
CA LEU A 92 9.35 4.80 -26.85
C LEU A 92 8.27 5.03 -27.93
N PRO A 93 7.42 6.07 -27.79
CA PRO A 93 6.34 6.34 -28.72
C PRO A 93 6.83 6.60 -30.13
N ASP A 94 6.15 6.06 -31.15
CA ASP A 94 6.45 6.24 -32.59
C ASP A 94 7.85 5.76 -33.04
N GLU A 95 8.57 5.02 -32.19
CA GLU A 95 9.92 4.50 -32.47
C GLU A 95 9.93 3.03 -32.94
N GLY A 96 8.76 2.42 -33.16
CA GLY A 96 8.61 0.99 -33.49
C GLY A 96 9.31 0.58 -34.78
N ASP A 97 9.29 1.42 -35.81
CA ASP A 97 10.00 1.18 -37.08
C ASP A 97 11.53 1.26 -36.93
N LYS A 98 12.03 1.92 -35.87
CA LYS A 98 13.48 2.09 -35.61
C LYS A 98 14.07 0.96 -34.76
N LEU A 99 13.32 -0.12 -34.49
CA LEU A 99 13.80 -1.26 -33.70
C LEU A 99 15.19 -1.75 -34.16
N GLY A 100 15.39 -1.90 -35.46
CA GLY A 100 16.69 -2.34 -36.02
C GLY A 100 17.83 -1.35 -35.75
N GLU A 101 17.55 -0.05 -35.75
CA GLU A 101 18.54 1.00 -35.45
C GLU A 101 18.93 0.98 -33.97
N TYR A 102 17.95 0.85 -33.07
CA TYR A 102 18.20 0.72 -31.63
C TYR A 102 19.04 -0.51 -31.31
N VAL A 103 18.73 -1.66 -31.93
CA VAL A 103 19.50 -2.89 -31.77
C VAL A 103 20.93 -2.71 -32.27
N ALA A 104 21.11 -2.20 -33.50
CA ALA A 104 22.44 -1.99 -34.07
C ALA A 104 23.28 -0.99 -33.27
N LYS A 105 22.66 0.09 -32.78
CA LYS A 105 23.29 1.08 -31.91
C LYS A 105 23.76 0.42 -30.62
N ARG A 106 22.89 -0.35 -29.96
CA ARG A 106 23.22 -0.99 -28.70
C ARG A 106 24.31 -2.05 -28.83
N GLU A 107 24.29 -2.84 -29.91
CA GLU A 107 25.38 -3.76 -30.21
C GLU A 107 26.72 -3.03 -30.39
N THR A 108 26.70 -1.89 -31.09
CA THR A 108 27.90 -1.10 -31.36
C THR A 108 28.47 -0.52 -30.06
N GLU A 109 27.62 0.01 -29.20
CA GLU A 109 27.99 0.48 -27.86
C GLU A 109 28.68 -0.64 -27.07
N LEU A 110 28.04 -1.80 -26.91
CA LEU A 110 28.59 -2.93 -26.17
C LEU A 110 29.89 -3.49 -26.78
N LYS A 111 30.02 -3.47 -28.11
CA LYS A 111 31.24 -3.89 -28.81
C LYS A 111 32.41 -2.91 -28.64
N SER A 112 32.11 -1.62 -28.40
CA SER A 112 33.12 -0.58 -28.16
C SER A 112 33.64 -0.54 -26.72
N GLU A 113 32.87 -1.08 -25.77
CA GLU A 113 33.22 -1.11 -24.35
C GLU A 113 34.04 -2.35 -23.99
N ILE A 114 35.21 -2.14 -23.36
CA ILE A 114 36.17 -3.20 -23.03
C ILE A 114 35.96 -3.70 -21.58
N ARG A 115 36.05 -5.03 -21.38
CA ARG A 115 35.97 -5.69 -20.06
C ARG A 115 37.30 -5.74 -19.29
N TYR A 116 37.23 -5.93 -17.97
CA TYR A 116 38.39 -6.22 -17.13
C TYR A 116 38.64 -7.74 -17.02
N PRO A 117 39.91 -8.22 -16.95
CA PRO A 117 41.13 -7.46 -17.17
C PRO A 117 41.26 -7.06 -18.64
N ARG A 118 41.60 -5.79 -18.88
CA ARG A 118 41.75 -5.18 -20.23
C ARG A 118 42.74 -5.91 -21.15
N THR A 119 43.48 -6.87 -20.60
CA THR A 119 44.50 -7.70 -21.27
C THR A 119 43.91 -8.73 -22.24
N LYS A 120 42.62 -9.07 -22.15
CA LYS A 120 41.99 -10.07 -23.05
C LYS A 120 41.24 -9.49 -24.25
N GLY A 121 41.07 -8.17 -24.34
CA GLY A 121 40.40 -7.54 -25.49
C GLY A 121 38.92 -7.94 -25.69
N LEU A 122 38.27 -8.52 -24.68
CA LEU A 122 36.86 -8.91 -24.74
C LEU A 122 35.99 -7.67 -24.57
N ASN A 123 35.07 -7.45 -25.50
CA ASN A 123 34.07 -6.40 -25.39
C ASN A 123 32.89 -6.87 -24.51
N ARG A 124 31.95 -5.96 -24.22
CA ARG A 124 30.78 -6.25 -23.37
C ARG A 124 29.63 -6.92 -24.12
N TYR A 125 29.73 -7.10 -25.43
CA TYR A 125 28.71 -7.77 -26.23
C TYR A 125 28.89 -9.29 -26.15
N GLU A 126 27.82 -10.02 -25.83
CA GLU A 126 27.82 -11.49 -25.85
C GLU A 126 27.14 -12.00 -27.11
N LYS A 127 25.84 -11.71 -27.28
CA LYS A 127 25.05 -12.19 -28.42
C LYS A 127 23.74 -11.41 -28.58
N THR A 128 23.20 -11.47 -29.79
CA THR A 128 21.83 -11.05 -30.11
C THR A 128 21.03 -12.27 -30.55
N LEU A 129 19.82 -12.41 -30.03
CA LEU A 129 18.91 -13.52 -30.29
C LEU A 129 17.56 -12.99 -30.78
N ASN A 130 16.81 -13.83 -31.48
CA ASN A 130 15.39 -13.56 -31.70
C ASN A 130 14.61 -13.95 -30.45
N GLY A 131 13.63 -13.13 -30.07
CA GLY A 131 12.67 -13.48 -29.03
C GLY A 131 11.54 -14.37 -29.56
N VAL A 132 10.55 -14.60 -28.70
CA VAL A 132 9.42 -15.50 -29.00
C VAL A 132 8.31 -14.85 -29.83
N VAL A 133 8.16 -13.52 -29.77
CA VAL A 133 7.16 -12.81 -30.60
C VAL A 133 7.80 -12.31 -31.90
N PRO A 134 7.04 -12.21 -33.01
CA PRO A 134 7.59 -11.77 -34.29
C PRO A 134 8.29 -10.42 -34.21
N GLY A 135 9.53 -10.34 -34.73
CA GLY A 135 10.32 -9.11 -34.74
C GLY A 135 11.02 -8.77 -33.43
N GLN A 136 10.75 -9.48 -32.33
CA GLN A 136 11.45 -9.27 -31.05
C GLN A 136 12.94 -9.59 -31.18
N LYS A 137 13.78 -8.70 -30.65
CA LYS A 137 15.22 -8.91 -30.52
C LYS A 137 15.62 -8.88 -29.05
N ILE A 138 16.53 -9.75 -28.66
CA ILE A 138 17.09 -9.80 -27.30
C ILE A 138 18.60 -9.65 -27.42
N ILE A 139 19.17 -8.63 -26.78
CA ILE A 139 20.60 -8.40 -26.72
C ILE A 139 21.08 -8.81 -25.33
N VAL A 140 22.13 -9.62 -25.32
CA VAL A 140 22.84 -10.02 -24.10
C VAL A 140 24.18 -9.32 -24.10
N GLY A 141 24.44 -8.55 -23.05
CA GLY A 141 25.74 -7.95 -22.78
C GLY A 141 26.14 -8.09 -21.32
N PHE A 142 27.42 -7.94 -21.01
CA PHE A 142 27.89 -7.94 -19.62
C PHE A 142 27.51 -6.62 -18.96
N LYS A 143 26.98 -6.65 -17.72
CA LYS A 143 26.47 -5.48 -16.98
C LYS A 143 27.56 -4.54 -16.48
N ASP A 144 28.68 -5.07 -16.04
CA ASP A 144 29.77 -4.31 -15.42
C ASP A 144 31.14 -4.85 -15.87
N PHE A 145 32.22 -4.16 -15.47
CA PHE A 145 33.59 -4.51 -15.85
C PHE A 145 34.04 -5.89 -15.36
N ASP A 146 33.52 -6.34 -14.21
CA ASP A 146 33.79 -7.66 -13.63
C ASP A 146 33.15 -8.80 -14.46
N GLY A 147 32.07 -8.48 -15.18
CA GLY A 147 31.24 -9.38 -15.95
C GLY A 147 30.74 -10.57 -15.13
N SER A 148 30.33 -10.32 -13.89
CA SER A 148 29.65 -11.30 -13.04
C SER A 148 28.17 -11.45 -13.41
N PHE A 149 27.61 -10.41 -14.05
CA PHE A 149 26.21 -10.36 -14.48
C PHE A 149 26.09 -9.96 -15.95
N PHE A 150 25.07 -10.49 -16.61
CA PHE A 150 24.53 -9.99 -17.86
C PHE A 150 23.50 -8.89 -17.59
N LYS A 151 23.53 -7.84 -18.42
CA LYS A 151 22.37 -6.99 -18.69
C LYS A 151 21.71 -7.53 -19.97
N VAL A 152 20.42 -7.85 -19.89
CA VAL A 152 19.66 -8.43 -21.00
C VAL A 152 18.54 -7.47 -21.37
N GLU A 153 18.54 -7.03 -22.62
CA GLU A 153 17.62 -6.01 -23.14
C GLU A 153 16.79 -6.62 -24.28
N SER A 154 15.46 -6.58 -24.17
CA SER A 154 14.55 -7.00 -25.24
C SER A 154 13.87 -5.80 -25.91
N TYR A 155 13.85 -5.81 -27.24
CA TYR A 155 13.24 -4.78 -28.07
C TYR A 155 12.02 -5.39 -28.78
N ILE A 156 10.86 -4.78 -28.58
CA ILE A 156 9.57 -5.28 -29.07
C ILE A 156 8.85 -4.14 -29.79
N ARG A 157 8.57 -4.34 -31.08
CA ARG A 157 7.68 -3.43 -31.81
C ARG A 157 6.24 -3.80 -31.52
N LEU A 158 5.43 -2.81 -31.14
CA LEU A 158 4.01 -2.99 -30.90
C LEU A 158 3.26 -1.85 -31.60
N GLY A 159 2.74 -2.13 -32.80
CA GLY A 159 2.20 -1.08 -33.67
C GLY A 159 3.28 -0.10 -34.13
N HIS A 160 3.08 1.19 -33.83
CA HIS A 160 4.02 2.27 -34.12
C HIS A 160 5.07 2.47 -33.02
N ASP A 161 4.90 1.84 -31.86
CA ASP A 161 5.74 2.06 -30.70
C ASP A 161 6.82 0.98 -30.56
N LEU A 162 7.91 1.36 -29.89
CA LEU A 162 8.96 0.46 -29.46
C LEU A 162 8.90 0.30 -27.94
N TYR A 163 8.86 -0.94 -27.48
CA TYR A 163 8.99 -1.29 -26.07
C TYR A 163 10.36 -1.88 -25.82
N ILE A 164 11.02 -1.39 -24.77
CA ILE A 164 12.28 -1.92 -24.28
C ILE A 164 12.02 -2.58 -22.94
N GLN A 165 12.39 -3.85 -22.84
CA GLN A 165 12.40 -4.60 -21.60
C GLN A 165 13.83 -4.78 -21.12
N GLU A 166 14.07 -4.62 -19.82
CA GLU A 166 15.38 -4.82 -19.22
C GLU A 166 15.31 -5.78 -18.04
N THR A 167 16.31 -6.66 -17.95
CA THR A 167 16.55 -7.53 -16.80
C THR A 167 18.03 -7.84 -16.66
N GLU A 168 18.40 -8.53 -15.58
CA GLU A 168 19.76 -8.94 -15.27
C GLU A 168 19.80 -10.42 -14.94
N ALA A 169 20.92 -11.08 -15.27
CA ALA A 169 21.14 -12.49 -14.95
C ALA A 169 22.58 -12.72 -14.52
N PRO A 170 22.86 -13.67 -13.60
CA PRO A 170 24.23 -14.04 -13.31
C PRO A 170 24.87 -14.75 -14.52
N VAL A 171 26.17 -14.53 -14.72
CA VAL A 171 26.93 -15.23 -15.79
C VAL A 171 27.15 -16.68 -15.45
N GLU A 172 27.49 -16.97 -14.19
CA GLU A 172 27.53 -18.32 -13.65
C GLU A 172 26.19 -18.62 -12.96
N PRO A 173 25.41 -19.60 -13.45
CA PRO A 173 24.12 -19.91 -12.86
C PRO A 173 24.22 -20.29 -11.37
N TYR A 174 23.29 -19.81 -10.56
CA TYR A 174 23.24 -20.20 -9.16
C TYR A 174 22.77 -21.66 -9.02
N ASN A 175 23.55 -22.47 -8.30
CA ASN A 175 23.15 -23.84 -7.94
C ASN A 175 22.13 -23.81 -6.80
N LEU A 176 20.85 -23.64 -7.10
CA LEU A 176 19.76 -23.71 -6.11
C LEU A 176 19.41 -25.16 -5.67
N ARG A 177 20.39 -26.08 -5.61
CA ARG A 177 20.12 -27.46 -5.19
C ARG A 177 19.74 -27.52 -3.72
N GLY A 178 18.49 -27.90 -3.45
CA GLY A 178 17.97 -28.11 -2.08
C GLY A 178 17.30 -26.90 -1.45
N GLN A 179 17.27 -25.74 -2.12
CA GLN A 179 16.38 -24.64 -1.78
C GLN A 179 15.22 -24.65 -2.78
N GLU A 180 13.98 -24.57 -2.29
CA GLU A 180 12.85 -24.30 -3.19
C GLU A 180 13.17 -23.00 -3.94
N LYS A 181 13.30 -23.08 -5.27
CA LYS A 181 13.45 -21.90 -6.13
C LYS A 181 12.32 -20.96 -5.72
N LYS A 182 12.65 -19.83 -5.09
CA LYS A 182 11.65 -18.79 -4.86
C LYS A 182 11.08 -18.51 -6.24
N LYS A 183 9.77 -18.72 -6.39
CA LYS A 183 9.03 -18.32 -7.59
C LYS A 183 9.57 -16.91 -7.87
N ASN A 184 10.15 -16.65 -9.06
CA ASN A 184 10.69 -15.35 -9.53
C ASN A 184 12.17 -15.00 -9.29
N GLU A 185 13.02 -15.91 -8.82
CA GLU A 185 14.47 -15.64 -8.80
C GLU A 185 15.10 -15.96 -10.17
N ILE A 186 15.70 -14.95 -10.81
CA ILE A 186 16.49 -15.12 -12.04
C ILE A 186 17.85 -15.70 -11.65
N SER A 187 17.99 -17.01 -11.81
CA SER A 187 19.19 -17.75 -11.41
C SER A 187 20.15 -18.03 -12.57
N SER A 188 19.75 -17.72 -13.80
CA SER A 188 20.47 -18.01 -15.04
C SER A 188 20.09 -17.04 -16.16
N LEU A 189 20.88 -17.04 -17.24
CA LEU A 189 20.56 -16.29 -18.46
C LEU A 189 19.28 -16.82 -19.12
N GLU A 190 19.05 -18.13 -19.07
CA GLU A 190 17.86 -18.78 -19.61
C GLU A 190 16.59 -18.30 -18.88
N ASP A 191 16.62 -18.19 -17.55
CA ASP A 191 15.52 -17.64 -16.75
C ASP A 191 15.19 -16.19 -17.17
N ALA A 192 16.21 -15.33 -17.32
CA ALA A 192 16.02 -13.95 -17.76
C ALA A 192 15.38 -13.86 -19.16
N ILE A 193 15.82 -14.69 -20.10
CA ILE A 193 15.26 -14.75 -21.45
C ILE A 193 13.82 -15.29 -21.40
N GLU A 194 13.52 -16.24 -20.53
CA GLU A 194 12.17 -16.75 -20.32
C GLU A 194 11.22 -15.66 -19.81
N ASP A 195 11.63 -14.88 -18.81
CA ASP A 195 10.84 -13.78 -18.25
C ASP A 195 10.58 -12.66 -19.27
N LEU A 196 11.59 -12.26 -20.05
CA LEU A 196 11.43 -11.29 -21.15
C LEU A 196 10.43 -11.80 -22.18
N ASN A 197 10.56 -13.08 -22.57
CA ASN A 197 9.64 -13.71 -23.51
C ASN A 197 8.22 -13.84 -22.96
N ALA A 198 8.06 -14.16 -21.67
CA ALA A 198 6.75 -14.22 -21.02
C ALA A 198 6.09 -12.84 -21.00
N ALA A 199 6.83 -11.79 -20.64
CA ALA A 199 6.32 -10.42 -20.69
C ALA A 199 5.95 -10.00 -22.12
N ALA A 200 6.80 -10.31 -23.11
CA ALA A 200 6.55 -9.97 -24.51
C ALA A 200 5.28 -10.65 -25.08
N ARG A 201 5.03 -11.93 -24.75
CA ARG A 201 3.83 -12.66 -25.20
C ARG A 201 2.54 -12.09 -24.63
N ASN A 202 2.58 -11.58 -23.42
CA ASN A 202 1.41 -11.06 -22.71
C ASN A 202 1.21 -9.55 -22.90
N LEU A 203 2.11 -8.88 -23.61
CA LEU A 203 2.04 -7.44 -23.88
C LEU A 203 1.18 -7.18 -25.12
N ARG A 204 0.17 -6.34 -24.99
CA ARG A 204 -0.67 -5.88 -26.11
C ARG A 204 -0.82 -4.36 -26.10
N ALA A 205 -0.96 -3.77 -27.30
CA ALA A 205 -1.26 -2.35 -27.42
C ALA A 205 -2.65 -2.05 -26.85
N ARG A 206 -2.82 -0.83 -26.37
CA ARG A 206 -4.11 -0.25 -26.02
C ARG A 206 -4.09 1.25 -26.31
N THR A 207 -5.26 1.85 -26.49
CA THR A 207 -5.37 3.31 -26.50
C THR A 207 -5.35 3.85 -25.07
N ASP A 208 -5.04 5.14 -24.91
CA ASP A 208 -4.96 5.78 -23.59
C ASP A 208 -6.29 5.75 -22.81
N ASP A 209 -7.41 5.79 -23.53
CA ASP A 209 -8.78 5.76 -23.02
C ASP A 209 -9.35 4.33 -22.87
N GLU A 210 -8.67 3.31 -23.39
CA GLU A 210 -9.07 1.93 -23.20
C GLU A 210 -8.89 1.53 -21.72
N ILE A 211 -9.96 1.00 -21.12
CA ILE A 211 -9.95 0.40 -19.78
C ILE A 211 -10.12 -1.13 -19.94
N PRO A 212 -9.04 -1.92 -19.83
CA PRO A 212 -9.09 -3.37 -19.97
C PRO A 212 -9.94 -4.03 -18.88
N THR A 213 -10.83 -4.95 -19.26
CA THR A 213 -11.64 -5.75 -18.31
C THR A 213 -11.00 -7.10 -17.98
N ALA A 214 -9.83 -7.40 -18.53
CA ALA A 214 -9.05 -8.59 -18.21
C ALA A 214 -8.15 -8.35 -16.97
N PRO A 215 -7.77 -9.41 -16.23
CA PRO A 215 -6.72 -9.33 -15.21
C PRO A 215 -5.39 -8.90 -15.85
N GLY A 216 -4.69 -7.95 -15.24
CA GLY A 216 -3.42 -7.46 -15.78
C GLY A 216 -3.10 -6.01 -15.42
N VAL A 217 -2.02 -5.49 -16.00
CA VAL A 217 -1.40 -4.21 -15.63
C VAL A 217 -1.47 -3.25 -16.82
N CYS A 218 -2.06 -2.07 -16.61
CA CYS A 218 -2.00 -0.96 -17.55
C CYS A 218 -0.66 -0.23 -17.42
N LEU A 219 0.05 -0.10 -18.54
CA LEU A 219 1.26 0.70 -18.68
C LEU A 219 1.10 1.68 -19.86
N ASP A 220 2.14 2.46 -20.16
CA ASP A 220 2.11 3.43 -21.25
C ASP A 220 1.80 2.75 -22.59
N GLY A 221 0.73 3.17 -23.28
CA GLY A 221 0.30 2.63 -24.58
C GLY A 221 -0.02 1.13 -24.64
N ALA A 222 0.07 0.40 -23.51
CA ALA A 222 -0.06 -1.05 -23.51
C ALA A 222 -0.73 -1.62 -22.26
N PHE A 223 -1.12 -2.88 -22.38
CA PHE A 223 -1.65 -3.71 -21.32
C PHE A 223 -0.84 -5.01 -21.25
N LEU A 224 -0.41 -5.36 -20.03
CA LEU A 224 0.24 -6.62 -19.74
C LEU A 224 -0.78 -7.58 -19.14
N ASP A 225 -1.18 -8.59 -19.91
CA ASP A 225 -2.18 -9.58 -19.49
C ASP A 225 -1.61 -10.47 -18.38
N ASP A 226 -2.40 -10.66 -17.32
CA ASP A 226 -2.07 -11.52 -16.18
C ASP A 226 -3.21 -12.49 -15.87
N SER A 227 -3.95 -12.91 -16.89
CA SER A 227 -5.07 -13.84 -16.72
C SER A 227 -4.63 -15.21 -16.19
N SER A 228 -3.37 -15.59 -16.43
CA SER A 228 -2.78 -16.83 -15.90
C SER A 228 -2.14 -16.68 -14.50
N GLY A 229 -2.10 -15.45 -13.94
CA GLY A 229 -1.47 -15.18 -12.64
C GLY A 229 0.04 -15.42 -12.63
N TRP A 230 0.70 -15.15 -13.75
CA TRP A 230 2.15 -15.34 -13.92
C TRP A 230 2.96 -14.16 -13.38
N LEU A 231 2.37 -12.97 -13.27
CA LEU A 231 3.02 -11.81 -12.67
C LEU A 231 3.14 -12.00 -11.16
N THR A 232 4.26 -11.57 -10.65
CA THR A 232 4.63 -11.81 -9.26
C THR A 232 5.38 -10.65 -8.60
N HIS A 233 5.97 -9.78 -9.40
CA HIS A 233 6.56 -8.50 -8.99
C HIS A 233 5.93 -7.40 -9.82
N GLU A 234 5.44 -6.36 -9.15
CA GLU A 234 4.83 -5.21 -9.80
C GLU A 234 5.24 -3.95 -9.02
N THR A 235 6.02 -3.07 -9.65
CA THR A 235 6.23 -1.68 -9.21
C THR A 235 5.75 -0.76 -10.32
N ILE A 236 4.64 -0.07 -10.06
CA ILE A 236 3.97 0.78 -11.04
C ILE A 236 4.08 2.25 -10.62
N PRO A 237 5.00 3.02 -11.21
CA PRO A 237 5.03 4.48 -11.06
C PRO A 237 4.04 5.15 -12.01
N PHE A 238 3.32 6.15 -11.50
CA PHE A 238 2.33 6.92 -12.24
C PHE A 238 2.35 8.38 -11.79
N GLY A 239 2.21 9.31 -12.73
CA GLY A 239 2.25 10.74 -12.45
C GLY A 239 1.13 11.49 -13.17
N ILE A 240 0.71 12.60 -12.57
CA ILE A 240 -0.23 13.55 -13.15
C ILE A 240 0.41 14.93 -13.12
N ARG A 241 0.33 15.66 -14.23
CA ARG A 241 0.73 17.06 -14.35
C ARG A 241 -0.45 17.89 -14.79
N LEU A 242 -0.72 18.98 -14.05
CA LEU A 242 -1.83 19.88 -14.34
C LEU A 242 -1.32 21.02 -15.21
N LYS A 243 -2.00 21.29 -16.32
CA LYS A 243 -1.59 22.34 -17.26
C LYS A 243 -1.72 23.73 -16.62
N GLU A 244 -2.76 23.90 -15.82
CA GLU A 244 -3.12 25.15 -15.14
C GLU A 244 -2.21 25.43 -13.94
N PHE A 245 -1.57 24.40 -13.38
CA PHE A 245 -0.66 24.47 -12.24
C PHE A 245 0.59 23.59 -12.50
N PRO A 246 1.52 24.04 -13.37
CA PRO A 246 2.63 23.22 -13.84
C PRO A 246 3.65 22.86 -12.75
N ASP A 247 3.71 23.63 -11.65
CA ASP A 247 4.57 23.37 -10.49
C ASP A 247 4.00 22.29 -9.55
N VAL A 248 2.77 21.82 -9.81
CA VAL A 248 2.08 20.82 -9.00
C VAL A 248 2.30 19.44 -9.61
N HIS A 249 3.05 18.61 -8.90
CA HIS A 249 3.36 17.24 -9.28
C HIS A 249 2.62 16.28 -8.37
N PHE A 250 1.71 15.50 -8.94
CA PHE A 250 1.06 14.38 -8.25
C PHE A 250 1.64 13.07 -8.76
N SER A 251 1.90 12.12 -7.86
CA SER A 251 2.45 10.81 -8.20
C SER A 251 1.87 9.71 -7.33
N ILE A 252 1.70 8.53 -7.94
CA ILE A 252 1.31 7.29 -7.28
C ILE A 252 2.39 6.26 -7.60
N GLN A 253 2.80 5.49 -6.60
CA GLN A 253 3.56 4.28 -6.79
C GLN A 253 2.86 3.12 -6.10
N THR A 254 2.55 2.07 -6.86
CA THR A 254 2.04 0.82 -6.29
C THR A 254 3.11 -0.25 -6.33
N ILE A 255 3.34 -0.94 -5.21
CA ILE A 255 4.35 -2.00 -5.11
C ILE A 255 3.65 -3.26 -4.57
N ARG A 256 3.59 -4.31 -5.38
CA ARG A 256 3.07 -5.61 -4.94
C ARG A 256 3.97 -6.17 -3.85
N ASN A 257 3.39 -6.39 -2.68
CA ASN A 257 4.08 -7.02 -1.57
C ASN A 257 4.31 -8.50 -1.90
N GLN A 258 5.42 -9.06 -1.42
CA GLN A 258 5.86 -10.42 -1.75
C GLN A 258 5.86 -11.34 -0.53
N GLY A 259 4.82 -11.22 0.28
CA GLY A 259 4.71 -11.88 1.58
C GLY A 259 5.30 -11.07 2.75
N ASP A 260 6.05 -10.01 2.45
CA ASP A 260 6.70 -9.19 3.48
C ASP A 260 6.05 -7.81 3.61
N LEU A 261 5.73 -7.43 4.85
CA LEU A 261 5.36 -6.07 5.24
C LEU A 261 6.34 -5.59 6.32
N ILE A 262 7.09 -4.53 6.01
CA ILE A 262 8.03 -3.95 6.96
C ILE A 262 7.33 -2.78 7.66
N GLU A 263 6.88 -2.98 8.91
CA GLU A 263 6.13 -1.94 9.64
C GLU A 263 6.93 -0.65 9.83
N SER A 264 8.26 -0.73 10.03
CA SER A 264 9.13 0.45 10.14
C SER A 264 9.20 1.28 8.84
N SER A 265 8.80 0.70 7.70
CA SER A 265 8.69 1.41 6.43
C SER A 265 7.40 2.22 6.29
N ALA A 266 6.43 2.06 7.22
CA ALA A 266 5.21 2.85 7.26
C ALA A 266 5.52 4.35 7.44
N LEU A 267 4.58 5.20 7.04
CA LEU A 267 4.80 6.64 7.01
C LEU A 267 4.93 7.25 8.40
N GLU A 268 4.11 6.85 9.38
CA GLU A 268 4.16 7.44 10.72
C GLU A 268 5.52 7.24 11.42
N PRO A 269 6.09 6.02 11.52
CA PRO A 269 7.42 5.82 12.08
C PRO A 269 8.49 6.66 11.38
N ARG A 270 8.43 6.77 10.05
CA ARG A 270 9.38 7.55 9.26
C ARG A 270 9.31 9.04 9.55
N ILE A 271 8.12 9.60 9.74
CA ILE A 271 7.97 11.02 10.13
C ILE A 271 8.47 11.23 11.56
N LYS A 272 8.15 10.32 12.50
CA LYS A 272 8.68 10.40 13.87
C LYS A 272 10.21 10.35 13.89
N GLN A 273 10.81 9.51 13.06
CA GLN A 273 12.26 9.43 12.90
C GLN A 273 12.84 10.71 12.31
N ALA A 274 12.25 11.25 11.23
CA ALA A 274 12.68 12.50 10.61
C ALA A 274 12.62 13.69 11.59
N GLU A 275 11.59 13.74 12.44
CA GLU A 275 11.44 14.74 13.51
C GLU A 275 12.55 14.62 14.56
N ALA A 276 12.84 13.40 15.02
CA ALA A 276 13.92 13.15 15.98
C ALA A 276 15.29 13.51 15.39
N ASP A 277 15.52 13.17 14.12
CA ASP A 277 16.77 13.46 13.41
C ASP A 277 16.94 14.96 13.19
N ALA A 278 15.89 15.68 12.79
CA ALA A 278 15.92 17.14 12.65
C ALA A 278 16.25 17.83 13.98
N ASN A 279 15.65 17.38 15.08
CA ASN A 279 15.98 17.90 16.42
C ASN A 279 17.43 17.63 16.81
N ARG A 280 17.94 16.42 16.54
CA ARG A 280 19.34 16.04 16.84
C ARG A 280 20.35 16.83 16.01
N MET A 281 20.01 17.18 14.77
CA MET A 281 20.85 17.94 13.85
C MET A 281 20.75 19.47 14.03
N GLY A 282 20.04 19.95 15.06
CA GLY A 282 19.87 21.39 15.30
C GLY A 282 18.82 22.08 14.42
N MET A 283 18.13 21.33 13.57
CA MET A 283 17.05 21.81 12.69
C MET A 283 15.67 21.85 13.36
N GLY A 284 15.59 21.63 14.68
CA GLY A 284 14.32 21.59 15.41
C GLY A 284 13.53 22.91 15.35
N HIS A 285 14.20 24.06 15.22
CA HIS A 285 13.51 25.34 15.03
C HIS A 285 12.77 25.41 13.70
N TRP A 286 13.43 25.05 12.60
CA TRP A 286 12.83 24.97 11.28
C TRP A 286 11.71 23.91 11.25
N TYR A 287 11.93 22.75 11.86
CA TYR A 287 10.92 21.68 11.89
C TYR A 287 9.61 22.12 12.58
N ARG A 288 9.69 22.94 13.64
CA ARG A 288 8.52 23.50 14.33
C ARG A 288 7.74 24.54 13.49
N GLN A 289 8.33 25.06 12.43
CA GLN A 289 7.68 26.01 11.53
C GLN A 289 6.89 25.31 10.41
N ILE A 290 7.01 23.99 10.28
CA ILE A 290 6.21 23.19 9.33
C ILE A 290 4.74 23.30 9.71
N LYS A 291 3.92 23.77 8.77
CA LYS A 291 2.46 23.82 8.94
C LYS A 291 1.87 22.45 8.60
N VAL A 292 1.29 21.77 9.58
CA VAL A 292 0.69 20.44 9.42
C VAL A 292 -0.82 20.55 9.25
N PHE A 293 -1.35 20.21 8.07
CA PHE A 293 -2.80 20.26 7.81
C PHE A 293 -3.52 19.01 8.32
N ARG A 294 -2.95 17.83 8.03
CA ARG A 294 -3.40 16.51 8.50
C ARG A 294 -2.21 15.63 8.81
N ARG A 295 -2.34 14.81 9.85
CA ARG A 295 -1.38 13.78 10.22
C ARG A 295 -2.13 12.69 10.99
N GLY A 296 -2.32 11.52 10.39
CA GLY A 296 -3.11 10.45 11.00
C GLY A 296 -3.54 9.36 10.03
N ASP A 297 -4.30 8.40 10.55
CA ASP A 297 -4.84 7.30 9.74
C ASP A 297 -5.85 7.81 8.71
N ARG A 298 -5.79 7.23 7.50
CA ARG A 298 -6.74 7.48 6.41
C ARG A 298 -7.08 6.18 5.69
N GLN A 299 -8.29 6.14 5.14
CA GLN A 299 -8.68 5.15 4.16
C GLN A 299 -8.80 5.77 2.76
N ILE A 300 -8.29 5.05 1.77
CA ILE A 300 -8.49 5.29 0.33
C ILE A 300 -8.89 3.93 -0.22
N GLU A 301 -10.05 3.79 -0.86
CA GLU A 301 -10.51 2.53 -1.51
C GLU A 301 -10.13 1.24 -0.74
N GLY A 302 -10.52 1.14 0.52
CA GLY A 302 -10.24 -0.05 1.34
C GLY A 302 -8.77 -0.25 1.76
N TRP A 303 -7.80 0.52 1.28
CA TRP A 303 -6.48 0.64 1.89
C TRP A 303 -6.61 1.36 3.23
N THR A 304 -6.05 0.78 4.28
CA THR A 304 -5.77 1.48 5.52
C THR A 304 -4.32 1.93 5.49
N GLY A 305 -4.10 3.21 5.70
CA GLY A 305 -2.77 3.81 5.68
C GLY A 305 -2.69 5.04 6.56
N TYR A 306 -1.56 5.72 6.46
CA TYR A 306 -1.29 6.96 7.18
C TYR A 306 -1.12 8.10 6.19
N GLU A 307 -1.68 9.26 6.52
CA GLU A 307 -1.61 10.50 5.74
C GLU A 307 -0.82 11.54 6.52
N ALA A 308 0.01 12.32 5.82
CA ALA A 308 0.63 13.53 6.32
C ALA A 308 0.60 14.60 5.22
N LEU A 309 -0.09 15.70 5.50
CA LEU A 309 -0.17 16.87 4.62
C LEU A 309 0.51 18.03 5.30
N VAL A 310 1.63 18.49 4.74
CA VAL A 310 2.41 19.57 5.33
C VAL A 310 2.78 20.64 4.31
N HIS A 311 2.91 21.88 4.77
CA HIS A 311 3.55 22.97 4.05
C HIS A 311 4.89 23.27 4.75
N LEU A 312 5.97 23.01 4.04
CA LEU A 312 7.34 23.24 4.50
C LEU A 312 7.71 24.71 4.30
N PRO A 313 8.30 25.36 5.32
CA PRO A 313 8.77 26.73 5.18
C PRO A 313 10.02 26.79 4.30
N GLU A 314 10.24 27.96 3.72
CA GLU A 314 11.40 28.27 2.87
C GLU A 314 12.73 27.97 3.60
N GLN A 315 13.69 27.44 2.85
CA GLN A 315 15.08 27.23 3.25
C GLN A 315 16.01 27.84 2.21
N GLU A 316 17.31 27.85 2.51
CA GLU A 316 18.33 28.20 1.52
C GLU A 316 18.15 27.35 0.25
N ASP A 317 18.01 28.02 -0.90
CA ASP A 317 17.80 27.43 -2.23
C ASP A 317 16.53 26.56 -2.39
N VAL A 318 15.61 26.56 -1.43
CA VAL A 318 14.37 25.78 -1.48
C VAL A 318 13.18 26.65 -1.08
N SER A 319 12.34 27.00 -2.06
CA SER A 319 11.10 27.72 -1.85
C SER A 319 10.14 26.95 -0.95
N ALA A 320 9.31 27.68 -0.19
CA ALA A 320 8.21 27.09 0.56
C ALA A 320 7.28 26.29 -0.36
N HIS A 321 6.91 25.09 0.05
CA HIS A 321 6.13 24.15 -0.75
C HIS A 321 5.32 23.19 0.12
N HIS A 322 4.24 22.69 -0.45
CA HIS A 322 3.49 21.55 0.06
C HIS A 322 4.19 20.23 -0.28
N ASP A 323 4.30 19.33 0.69
CA ASP A 323 4.68 17.92 0.49
C ASP A 323 3.64 17.04 1.19
N PHE A 324 2.74 16.49 0.39
CA PHE A 324 1.60 15.73 0.85
C PHE A 324 1.83 14.27 0.54
N LYS A 325 1.57 13.39 1.51
CA LYS A 325 1.83 11.96 1.37
C LYS A 325 0.76 11.13 2.04
N PHE A 326 0.36 10.06 1.36
CA PHE A 326 -0.38 8.94 1.93
C PHE A 326 0.40 7.66 1.65
N MET A 327 0.48 6.79 2.64
CA MET A 327 1.05 5.46 2.48
C MET A 327 0.16 4.41 3.13
N GLY A 328 -0.36 3.48 2.32
CA GLY A 328 -0.92 2.22 2.78
C GLY A 328 0.07 1.10 2.52
N LEU A 329 0.40 0.30 3.54
CA LEU A 329 1.28 -0.87 3.34
C LEU A 329 0.61 -1.96 2.50
N GLY A 330 -0.73 -1.98 2.46
CA GLY A 330 -1.49 -2.97 1.69
C GLY A 330 -1.50 -4.34 2.36
N HIS A 331 -1.75 -5.37 1.57
CA HIS A 331 -1.79 -6.77 1.96
C HIS A 331 -0.50 -7.48 1.52
N PRO A 332 0.01 -8.49 2.25
CA PRO A 332 1.26 -9.15 1.91
C PRO A 332 1.28 -9.83 0.54
N THR A 333 0.13 -10.30 0.04
CA THR A 333 0.07 -11.13 -1.18
C THR A 333 -0.99 -10.73 -2.18
N ASP A 334 -1.88 -9.79 -1.85
CA ASP A 334 -3.02 -9.43 -2.71
C ASP A 334 -2.58 -8.41 -3.78
N PRO A 335 -2.61 -8.77 -5.07
CA PRO A 335 -2.22 -7.87 -6.16
C PRO A 335 -3.16 -6.68 -6.35
N VAL A 336 -4.41 -6.73 -5.86
CA VAL A 336 -5.34 -5.58 -5.90
C VAL A 336 -5.27 -4.74 -4.64
N LYS A 337 -4.48 -5.16 -3.65
CA LYS A 337 -4.17 -4.38 -2.44
C LYS A 337 -2.67 -4.28 -2.16
N PRO A 338 -1.84 -3.85 -3.13
CA PRO A 338 -0.40 -3.64 -2.95
C PRO A 338 -0.12 -2.51 -1.95
N LYS A 339 1.16 -2.30 -1.62
CA LYS A 339 1.57 -1.03 -1.04
C LYS A 339 1.18 0.10 -1.98
N LEU A 340 0.54 1.13 -1.44
CA LEU A 340 0.09 2.33 -2.14
C LEU A 340 0.82 3.52 -1.55
N ASP A 341 1.72 4.14 -2.31
CA ASP A 341 2.40 5.40 -1.98
C ASP A 341 1.85 6.50 -2.89
N VAL A 342 1.19 7.50 -2.32
CA VAL A 342 0.65 8.64 -3.05
C VAL A 342 1.32 9.89 -2.54
N GLN A 343 1.80 10.75 -3.45
CA GLN A 343 2.48 11.98 -3.13
C GLN A 343 1.98 13.13 -4.00
N MET A 344 1.90 14.32 -3.41
CA MET A 344 1.66 15.56 -4.14
C MET A 344 2.59 16.65 -3.63
N GLN A 345 3.31 17.27 -4.56
CA GLN A 345 4.28 18.32 -4.29
C GLN A 345 3.95 19.57 -5.10
N THR A 346 4.30 20.73 -4.57
CA THR A 346 4.12 22.03 -5.23
C THR A 346 5.47 22.75 -5.36
N GLY A 347 5.54 23.82 -6.14
CA GLY A 347 6.80 24.53 -6.33
C GLY A 347 7.88 23.70 -7.06
N VAL A 348 7.49 22.70 -7.84
CA VAL A 348 8.43 21.88 -8.60
C VAL A 348 8.81 22.58 -9.91
N ALA A 349 10.10 22.73 -10.16
CA ALA A 349 10.63 23.19 -11.44
C ALA A 349 11.92 22.44 -11.77
N ASP A 350 12.16 22.13 -13.04
CA ASP A 350 13.32 21.33 -13.50
C ASP A 350 13.47 20.00 -12.74
N ASN A 351 12.34 19.33 -12.49
CA ASN A 351 12.25 18.10 -11.68
C ASN A 351 12.80 18.22 -10.25
N THR A 352 12.91 19.45 -9.73
CA THR A 352 13.41 19.74 -8.39
C THR A 352 12.34 20.44 -7.57
N ILE A 353 12.03 19.89 -6.39
CA ILE A 353 11.03 20.42 -5.47
C ILE A 353 11.56 21.71 -4.82
N GLY A 354 10.71 22.72 -4.71
CA GLY A 354 11.09 24.02 -4.13
C GLY A 354 11.96 24.89 -5.06
N ASN A 355 12.22 24.45 -6.29
CA ASN A 355 12.91 25.24 -7.31
C ASN A 355 12.00 26.34 -7.91
N SER A 356 10.73 26.38 -7.52
CA SER A 356 9.82 27.50 -7.77
C SER A 356 8.88 27.71 -6.58
N ARG A 357 8.19 28.86 -6.53
CA ARG A 357 7.15 29.11 -5.53
C ARG A 357 5.87 28.36 -5.88
N ALA A 358 5.21 27.79 -4.88
CA ALA A 358 3.92 27.13 -5.05
C ALA A 358 2.88 28.08 -5.69
N SER A 359 2.19 27.62 -6.73
CA SER A 359 1.18 28.43 -7.45
C SER A 359 -0.25 28.37 -6.86
N ILE A 360 -0.46 27.45 -5.92
CA ILE A 360 -1.74 27.19 -5.25
C ILE A 360 -1.65 27.49 -3.75
N THR A 361 -2.76 27.92 -3.15
CA THR A 361 -2.83 28.15 -1.70
C THR A 361 -2.90 26.84 -0.91
N ASP A 362 -2.71 26.92 0.40
CA ASP A 362 -2.89 25.80 1.33
C ASP A 362 -4.26 25.13 1.17
N GLU A 363 -5.33 25.92 1.07
CA GLU A 363 -6.70 25.44 0.88
C GLU A 363 -6.87 24.71 -0.45
N GLU A 364 -6.28 25.28 -1.51
CA GLU A 364 -6.31 24.69 -2.85
C GLU A 364 -5.52 23.39 -2.91
N ALA A 365 -4.34 23.33 -2.27
CA ALA A 365 -3.54 22.11 -2.19
C ALA A 365 -4.32 21.00 -1.48
N VAL A 366 -4.91 21.27 -0.32
CA VAL A 366 -5.70 20.27 0.43
C VAL A 366 -6.92 19.80 -0.37
N ALA A 367 -7.63 20.71 -1.04
CA ALA A 367 -8.80 20.38 -1.85
C ALA A 367 -8.45 19.57 -3.11
N LEU A 368 -7.35 19.92 -3.79
CA LEU A 368 -6.85 19.17 -4.94
C LEU A 368 -6.44 17.75 -4.55
N TRP A 369 -5.72 17.61 -3.44
CA TRP A 369 -5.33 16.33 -2.88
C TRP A 369 -6.52 15.43 -2.57
N ASP A 370 -7.52 15.96 -1.85
CA ASP A 370 -8.73 15.20 -1.54
C ASP A 370 -9.47 14.77 -2.81
N LYS A 371 -9.60 15.70 -3.78
CA LYS A 371 -10.31 15.43 -5.02
C LYS A 371 -9.65 14.30 -5.81
N LEU A 372 -8.33 14.34 -6.01
CA LEU A 372 -7.62 13.30 -6.77
C LEU A 372 -7.63 11.95 -6.02
N THR A 373 -7.24 11.95 -4.74
CA THR A 373 -7.15 10.71 -3.94
C THR A 373 -8.49 10.00 -3.78
N SER A 374 -9.60 10.74 -3.72
CA SER A 374 -10.95 10.16 -3.61
C SER A 374 -11.41 9.35 -4.82
N THR A 375 -10.71 9.47 -5.95
CA THR A 375 -11.08 8.79 -7.21
C THR A 375 -10.19 7.59 -7.52
N ILE A 376 -9.16 7.34 -6.70
CA ILE A 376 -8.32 6.16 -6.81
C ILE A 376 -9.16 4.94 -6.46
N ARG A 377 -9.21 3.96 -7.36
CA ARG A 377 -10.04 2.76 -7.21
C ARG A 377 -9.48 1.56 -7.96
N VAL A 378 -9.90 0.36 -7.58
CA VAL A 378 -9.51 -0.86 -8.31
C VAL A 378 -10.19 -0.88 -9.68
N ARG A 379 -9.44 -1.27 -10.73
CA ARG A 379 -10.02 -1.47 -12.06
C ARG A 379 -10.94 -2.70 -12.05
N PRO A 380 -12.20 -2.57 -12.49
CA PRO A 380 -13.08 -3.73 -12.61
C PRO A 380 -12.53 -4.76 -13.59
N VAL A 381 -12.59 -6.03 -13.20
CA VAL A 381 -12.21 -7.18 -14.03
C VAL A 381 -13.43 -8.08 -14.17
N GLY A 382 -13.70 -8.56 -15.39
CA GLY A 382 -15.03 -9.06 -15.79
C GLY A 382 -15.92 -7.90 -16.22
N GLY A 383 -16.52 -8.00 -17.41
CA GLY A 383 -17.16 -6.87 -18.11
C GLY A 383 -18.24 -6.12 -17.32
N PRO A 384 -18.67 -4.93 -17.80
CA PRO A 384 -19.70 -4.12 -17.15
C PRO A 384 -21.05 -4.82 -17.25
N GLY A 385 -21.36 -5.65 -16.25
CA GLY A 385 -22.55 -6.50 -16.21
C GLY A 385 -22.72 -7.33 -14.94
N THR A 386 -21.73 -7.36 -14.04
CA THR A 386 -21.91 -7.86 -12.68
C THR A 386 -21.71 -6.74 -11.66
N GLY A 387 -22.55 -5.72 -11.76
CA GLY A 387 -23.01 -5.07 -10.54
C GLY A 387 -23.75 -6.14 -9.75
N LYS A 388 -23.04 -6.86 -8.86
CA LYS A 388 -23.72 -7.63 -7.84
C LYS A 388 -24.35 -6.64 -6.88
N ALA A 389 -25.60 -6.28 -7.18
CA ALA A 389 -26.62 -6.21 -6.16
C ALA A 389 -26.43 -7.43 -5.23
N ALA A 390 -26.50 -7.20 -3.92
CA ALA A 390 -26.42 -8.24 -2.90
C ALA A 390 -27.35 -9.40 -3.26
N SER A 391 -26.78 -10.45 -3.87
CA SER A 391 -27.45 -11.72 -4.10
C SER A 391 -27.09 -12.61 -2.92
N ASN A 392 -28.08 -12.87 -2.06
CA ASN A 392 -27.99 -13.73 -0.89
C ASN A 392 -27.90 -15.24 -1.21
N ASP A 393 -27.30 -15.62 -2.35
CA ASP A 393 -27.07 -17.03 -2.69
C ASP A 393 -25.58 -17.37 -2.54
N PRO A 394 -25.23 -18.52 -1.91
CA PRO A 394 -23.86 -18.80 -1.52
C PRO A 394 -22.96 -19.03 -2.75
N LEU A 395 -21.88 -18.27 -2.85
CA LEU A 395 -20.72 -18.69 -3.65
C LEU A 395 -20.10 -19.95 -3.03
N PRO A 396 -19.57 -20.89 -3.84
CA PRO A 396 -18.77 -22.00 -3.34
C PRO A 396 -17.54 -21.47 -2.57
N PRO A 397 -17.01 -22.23 -1.58
CA PRO A 397 -16.07 -21.72 -0.61
C PRO A 397 -14.81 -21.19 -1.28
N HIS A 398 -14.61 -19.87 -1.18
CA HIS A 398 -13.34 -19.23 -1.44
C HIS A 398 -12.27 -19.88 -0.56
N ALA A 399 -11.06 -20.04 -1.11
CA ALA A 399 -9.90 -20.47 -0.34
C ALA A 399 -9.76 -19.57 0.92
N PRO A 400 -9.39 -20.14 2.07
CA PRO A 400 -9.33 -19.38 3.33
C PRO A 400 -8.39 -18.17 3.22
N SER A 401 -8.89 -16.99 3.59
CA SER A 401 -8.20 -15.70 3.52
C SER A 401 -7.28 -15.44 4.71
N VAL A 402 -7.42 -16.20 5.81
CA VAL A 402 -6.55 -16.15 6.99
C VAL A 402 -6.14 -17.56 7.44
N PRO A 403 -4.93 -17.75 8.01
CA PRO A 403 -4.47 -19.05 8.50
C PRO A 403 -5.21 -19.48 9.79
N LEU A 404 -5.18 -20.78 10.08
CA LEU A 404 -5.61 -21.30 11.39
C LEU A 404 -4.72 -20.70 12.49
N GLY A 405 -5.32 -20.34 13.61
CA GLY A 405 -4.67 -19.62 14.71
C GLY A 405 -4.86 -18.11 14.68
N GLU A 406 -5.47 -17.55 13.64
CA GLU A 406 -5.77 -16.10 13.55
C GLU A 406 -6.60 -15.63 14.76
N LEU A 407 -6.32 -14.42 15.24
CA LEU A 407 -6.95 -13.84 16.43
C LEU A 407 -7.94 -12.71 16.08
N ALA A 408 -9.15 -12.78 16.62
CA ALA A 408 -10.16 -11.75 16.40
C ALA A 408 -10.82 -11.30 17.72
N VAL A 409 -10.76 -10.01 18.02
CA VAL A 409 -11.30 -9.43 19.25
C VAL A 409 -12.82 -9.25 19.14
N THR A 410 -13.57 -9.53 20.22
CA THR A 410 -15.00 -9.21 20.33
C THR A 410 -15.31 -7.79 19.87
N GLY A 411 -16.34 -7.62 19.05
CA GLY A 411 -16.78 -6.33 18.50
C GLY A 411 -16.17 -5.96 17.14
N ARG A 412 -15.12 -6.66 16.68
CA ARG A 412 -14.61 -6.51 15.30
C ARG A 412 -15.40 -7.36 14.31
N GLN A 413 -15.29 -7.07 13.02
CA GLN A 413 -15.82 -7.97 11.97
C GLN A 413 -14.94 -9.22 11.87
N CYS A 414 -15.56 -10.37 11.71
CA CYS A 414 -14.92 -11.67 11.58
C CYS A 414 -14.12 -11.69 10.27
N PRO A 415 -12.80 -11.94 10.32
CA PRO A 415 -11.97 -11.87 9.13
C PRO A 415 -12.08 -13.11 8.23
N GLN A 416 -12.67 -14.20 8.73
CA GLN A 416 -12.78 -15.46 8.01
C GLN A 416 -13.92 -16.33 8.54
N THR A 417 -14.69 -16.91 7.63
CA THR A 417 -15.70 -17.90 7.97
C THR A 417 -15.05 -19.17 8.51
N GLY A 418 -15.44 -19.61 9.71
CA GLY A 418 -14.92 -20.84 10.31
C GLY A 418 -15.33 -21.02 11.77
N TRP A 419 -14.75 -22.05 12.40
CA TRP A 419 -14.90 -22.33 13.82
C TRP A 419 -13.89 -21.56 14.64
N TRP A 420 -14.38 -20.75 15.56
CA TRP A 420 -13.58 -19.89 16.43
C TRP A 420 -13.66 -20.37 17.88
N GLN A 421 -12.53 -20.33 18.60
CA GLN A 421 -12.43 -20.70 20.01
C GLN A 421 -12.11 -19.48 20.88
N CYS A 422 -12.82 -19.36 21.99
CA CYS A 422 -12.46 -18.48 23.08
C CYS A 422 -11.58 -19.24 24.10
N PRO A 423 -10.49 -18.63 24.61
CA PRO A 423 -9.63 -19.23 25.63
C PRO A 423 -10.18 -19.15 27.06
N ASP A 424 -11.33 -18.50 27.29
CA ASP A 424 -11.85 -18.22 28.64
C ASP A 424 -12.47 -19.45 29.32
N VAL A 425 -11.96 -19.75 30.52
CA VAL A 425 -12.38 -20.90 31.33
C VAL A 425 -13.82 -20.70 31.82
N GLY A 426 -14.72 -21.62 31.46
CA GLY A 426 -16.14 -21.57 31.87
C GLY A 426 -17.10 -20.99 30.82
N ALA A 427 -16.64 -20.78 29.58
CA ALA A 427 -17.49 -20.49 28.44
C ALA A 427 -18.49 -21.63 28.16
N ILE A 428 -19.72 -21.27 27.78
CA ILE A 428 -20.75 -22.23 27.33
C ILE A 428 -20.27 -22.93 26.05
N ASP A 429 -20.64 -24.21 25.87
CA ASP A 429 -20.30 -25.05 24.72
C ASP A 429 -18.79 -25.19 24.44
N GLY A 430 -17.95 -25.07 25.48
CA GLY A 430 -16.50 -25.21 25.36
C GLY A 430 -15.80 -24.00 24.72
N GLY A 431 -16.53 -22.90 24.52
CA GLY A 431 -16.00 -21.68 23.91
C GLY A 431 -15.86 -21.76 22.39
N HIS A 432 -16.45 -22.76 21.73
CA HIS A 432 -16.42 -22.93 20.28
C HIS A 432 -17.64 -22.32 19.60
N ARG A 433 -17.43 -21.55 18.54
CA ARG A 433 -18.51 -20.93 17.77
C ARG A 433 -18.18 -20.81 16.31
N PHE A 434 -19.11 -21.22 15.45
CA PHE A 434 -19.03 -20.93 14.02
C PHE A 434 -19.41 -19.47 13.76
N ILE A 435 -18.53 -18.73 13.10
CA ILE A 435 -18.72 -17.31 12.79
C ILE A 435 -18.43 -17.11 11.31
N ARG A 436 -19.30 -16.38 10.61
CA ARG A 436 -19.13 -16.07 9.19
C ARG A 436 -18.33 -14.78 9.02
N GLU A 437 -17.51 -14.73 7.97
CA GLU A 437 -16.79 -13.53 7.56
C GLU A 437 -17.73 -12.32 7.49
N GLY A 438 -17.27 -11.18 8.00
CA GLY A 438 -18.05 -9.95 8.12
C GLY A 438 -18.99 -9.87 9.33
N GLN A 439 -19.32 -10.98 10.00
CA GLN A 439 -20.12 -10.93 11.24
C GLN A 439 -19.34 -10.31 12.40
N VAL A 440 -20.02 -9.58 13.28
CA VAL A 440 -19.36 -9.01 14.47
C VAL A 440 -19.01 -10.13 15.45
N MET A 441 -17.74 -10.22 15.84
CA MET A 441 -17.22 -11.17 16.81
C MET A 441 -17.98 -11.02 18.13
N PRO A 442 -18.68 -12.07 18.62
CA PRO A 442 -19.60 -11.94 19.74
C PRO A 442 -18.86 -11.85 21.08
N LYS A 443 -19.61 -11.43 22.11
CA LYS A 443 -19.23 -11.62 23.52
C LYS A 443 -19.42 -13.10 23.90
N VAL A 444 -18.70 -13.55 24.93
CA VAL A 444 -18.80 -14.91 25.46
C VAL A 444 -19.60 -14.89 26.76
N ASP A 445 -20.55 -15.81 26.87
CA ASP A 445 -21.28 -16.09 28.11
C ASP A 445 -20.43 -17.02 28.99
N ILE A 446 -19.99 -16.53 30.15
CA ILE A 446 -19.23 -17.31 31.13
C ILE A 446 -20.15 -17.73 32.26
N VAL A 447 -20.14 -19.03 32.59
CA VAL A 447 -20.86 -19.57 33.74
C VAL A 447 -20.02 -19.37 35.00
N GLY A 448 -20.55 -18.57 35.92
CA GLY A 448 -19.92 -18.33 37.22
C GLY A 448 -20.08 -19.49 38.19
N LYS A 449 -19.20 -19.56 39.18
CA LYS A 449 -19.41 -20.42 40.35
C LYS A 449 -20.62 -19.89 41.15
N PRO A 450 -21.70 -20.67 41.31
CA PRO A 450 -22.88 -20.22 42.05
C PRO A 450 -22.55 -20.10 43.54
N SER A 451 -23.10 -19.07 44.20
CA SER A 451 -23.07 -18.94 45.65
C SER A 451 -23.90 -20.03 46.34
N LEU A 452 -23.70 -20.25 47.64
CA LEU A 452 -24.47 -21.23 48.44
C LEU A 452 -25.98 -21.01 48.33
N TRP A 453 -26.41 -19.75 48.29
CA TRP A 453 -27.82 -19.37 48.15
C TRP A 453 -28.37 -19.63 46.74
N GLN A 454 -27.58 -19.37 45.70
CA GLN A 454 -27.94 -19.66 44.31
C GLN A 454 -28.00 -21.17 44.03
N ARG A 455 -27.12 -21.96 44.66
CA ARG A 455 -27.19 -23.43 44.63
C ARG A 455 -28.50 -23.97 45.22
N LEU A 456 -28.97 -23.38 46.33
CA LEU A 456 -30.23 -23.76 46.97
C LEU A 456 -31.46 -23.46 46.08
N LYS A 457 -31.39 -22.42 45.25
CA LYS A 457 -32.46 -22.00 44.31
C LYS A 457 -32.35 -22.62 42.92
N GLY A 458 -31.29 -23.38 42.63
CA GLY A 458 -31.02 -23.91 41.28
C GLY A 458 -30.59 -22.84 40.26
N GLU A 459 -30.18 -21.66 40.70
CA GLU A 459 -29.76 -20.55 39.84
C GLU A 459 -28.30 -20.72 39.39
N ARG A 460 -28.04 -20.52 38.09
CA ARG A 460 -26.69 -20.48 37.51
C ARG A 460 -26.35 -19.04 37.12
N PRO A 461 -25.40 -18.36 37.80
CA PRO A 461 -25.01 -17.01 37.42
C PRO A 461 -24.25 -17.04 36.09
N MET A 462 -24.63 -16.16 35.16
CA MET A 462 -24.00 -16.01 33.85
C MET A 462 -23.69 -14.52 33.62
N TRP A 463 -22.54 -14.22 33.02
CA TRP A 463 -22.22 -12.86 32.57
C TRP A 463 -21.53 -12.88 31.22
N GLN A 464 -21.66 -11.78 30.48
CA GLN A 464 -21.03 -11.59 29.17
C GLN A 464 -19.71 -10.83 29.31
N THR A 465 -18.64 -11.38 28.73
CA THR A 465 -17.34 -10.69 28.64
C THR A 465 -16.85 -10.56 27.20
N ALA A 466 -16.00 -9.57 26.96
CA ALA A 466 -15.23 -9.47 25.73
C ALA A 466 -14.03 -10.42 25.79
N THR A 467 -13.66 -11.02 24.65
CA THR A 467 -12.56 -11.99 24.56
C THR A 467 -11.80 -11.82 23.25
N VAL A 468 -10.72 -12.61 23.10
CA VAL A 468 -10.02 -12.81 21.84
C VAL A 468 -10.33 -14.22 21.35
N TRP A 469 -10.88 -14.31 20.15
CA TRP A 469 -11.22 -15.57 19.51
C TRP A 469 -10.06 -16.05 18.64
N THR A 470 -9.85 -17.36 18.56
CA THR A 470 -8.83 -18.02 17.73
C THR A 470 -9.47 -18.91 16.67
N LEU A 471 -9.11 -18.76 15.41
CA LEU A 471 -9.65 -19.61 14.33
C LEU A 471 -9.07 -21.04 14.40
N LEU A 472 -9.93 -22.05 14.43
CA LEU A 472 -9.53 -23.47 14.54
C LEU A 472 -9.74 -24.29 13.28
N SER A 473 -10.81 -24.03 12.52
CA SER A 473 -11.08 -24.76 11.28
C SER A 473 -11.95 -23.96 10.31
N TYR A 474 -11.87 -24.31 9.03
CA TYR A 474 -12.70 -23.74 7.95
C TYR A 474 -13.93 -24.60 7.64
N GLU A 475 -14.14 -25.68 8.41
CA GLU A 475 -15.20 -26.64 8.12
C GLU A 475 -16.58 -25.99 8.25
N PRO A 476 -17.49 -26.23 7.29
CA PRO A 476 -18.85 -25.71 7.37
C PRO A 476 -19.55 -26.27 8.61
N MET A 477 -20.50 -25.51 9.15
CA MET A 477 -21.36 -25.99 10.23
C MET A 477 -22.06 -27.28 9.79
N PRO A 478 -21.99 -28.39 10.56
CA PRO A 478 -22.67 -29.62 10.19
C PRO A 478 -24.18 -29.35 10.12
N ASP A 479 -24.79 -29.76 9.01
CA ASP A 479 -26.24 -29.73 8.87
C ASP A 479 -26.84 -30.52 10.02
N THR A 480 -27.80 -29.93 10.71
CA THR A 480 -28.44 -30.47 11.93
C THR A 480 -29.31 -31.71 11.66
N ALA A 481 -29.07 -32.43 10.57
CA ALA A 481 -29.68 -33.71 10.24
C ALA A 481 -28.85 -34.93 10.69
N ASP A 482 -27.53 -34.78 10.96
CA ASP A 482 -26.66 -35.91 11.35
C ASP A 482 -25.93 -35.69 12.70
N ALA A 483 -26.60 -35.04 13.66
CA ALA A 483 -26.15 -35.06 15.05
C ALA A 483 -26.55 -36.38 15.73
N SER A 484 -25.86 -37.46 15.38
CA SER A 484 -25.79 -38.65 16.22
C SER A 484 -24.48 -39.41 15.99
N ALA A 485 -23.73 -39.50 17.10
CA ALA A 485 -22.61 -40.41 17.36
C ALA A 485 -21.24 -40.06 16.76
N LEU A 486 -20.41 -39.38 17.58
CA LEU A 486 -18.98 -39.72 17.71
C LEU A 486 -18.60 -39.78 19.21
N PRO A 487 -17.58 -40.59 19.57
CA PRO A 487 -17.56 -41.33 20.82
C PRO A 487 -16.96 -40.53 21.99
N SER A 488 -17.58 -40.69 23.16
CA SER A 488 -17.01 -40.31 24.45
C SER A 488 -15.69 -41.05 24.69
N SER A 489 -14.57 -40.34 24.67
CA SER A 489 -13.29 -40.83 25.18
C SER A 489 -13.42 -41.13 26.68
N ALA A 490 -13.28 -42.41 27.05
CA ALA A 490 -13.25 -42.85 28.44
C ALA A 490 -12.01 -42.29 29.18
N PRO A 491 -12.11 -41.99 30.48
CA PRO A 491 -11.01 -41.43 31.25
C PRO A 491 -10.00 -42.53 31.64
N SER A 492 -8.71 -42.31 31.35
CA SER A 492 -7.63 -43.13 31.89
C SER A 492 -7.42 -42.78 33.36
N LYS A 493 -7.65 -43.74 34.25
CA LYS A 493 -7.18 -43.69 35.63
C LYS A 493 -5.67 -43.89 35.67
N ALA A 494 -5.00 -43.03 36.42
CA ALA A 494 -3.64 -43.25 36.89
C ALA A 494 -3.65 -43.97 38.25
N ASP A 495 -2.54 -44.68 38.46
CA ASP A 495 -1.89 -45.09 39.72
C ASP A 495 -2.12 -46.50 40.29
N GLY A 496 -1.01 -47.26 40.33
CA GLY A 496 -0.65 -48.06 41.51
C GLY A 496 -0.17 -49.51 41.33
N GLU A 497 1.15 -49.68 41.14
CA GLU A 497 2.02 -50.54 41.97
C GLU A 497 2.22 -52.07 41.72
N GLN A 498 3.52 -52.43 41.66
CA GLN A 498 4.25 -53.68 41.99
C GLN A 498 3.94 -55.02 41.29
N ALA A 499 4.92 -55.48 40.50
CA ALA A 499 5.76 -56.65 40.81
C ALA A 499 7.12 -56.53 40.10
#